data_AF-A0A653YT41-F1
#
_entry.id   AF-A0A653YT41-F1
#
_cell.length_a   1.000
_cell.length_b   1.000
_cell.length_c   1.000
_cell.angle_alpha   90.00
_cell.angle_beta   90.00
_cell.angle_gamma   90.00
#
_symmetry.space_group_name_H-M   'P 1'
#
loop_
_entity.id
_entity.type
_entity.pdbx_description
1 polymer ?
#
loop_
_entity_poly.entity_id
_entity_poly.type
_entity_poly.pdbx_seq_one_letter_code
_entity_poly.pdbx_strand_id
1 'polypeptide(L)'
;MGDELGRARLLLVLGVLVALTAVAVVVGSVRGTLPRLADVPGLSGLPGVGPGSELEAAVAMAPADAVRFSWTDWAGVREELDLDPPTNPSTGDVEELLDAAFDADLSTTTALGESAVTSQAALGFSPATLSWELFSQGEQGALVTMGLADESAATLVEDRLRQAGFTPPEDETGVWRGGPDVLAGLGQLSPELSFVAVDAEELVVRSSDASAYLQRAVDTEPPDPGQGVADVVGTLADAGPPLSAAVFDSAVACSSLAMASADQAAQEQARTLLAAAGPVDPLAGFGLAVQPGGGATAALAFESDDQARENADTRATLASGPAPGQGGDFADRFSLGSTVAEGRVVTMELEPTEDARVLSDLSSGPVLFATC
;
A
#
# COMPACT_ATOMS: atom_id res chain seq x y z
N MET A 1 -10.91 -7.95 -58.97
CA MET A 1 -10.06 -6.99 -58.23
C MET A 1 -10.19 -7.28 -56.73
N GLY A 2 -9.70 -8.44 -56.30
CA GLY A 2 -9.98 -8.99 -54.97
C GLY A 2 -9.18 -10.26 -54.68
N ASP A 3 -7.88 -10.27 -55.02
CA ASP A 3 -7.02 -11.43 -54.75
C ASP A 3 -5.54 -11.06 -54.47
N GLU A 4 -5.23 -9.79 -54.16
CA GLU A 4 -3.88 -9.36 -53.78
C GLU A 4 -3.73 -9.03 -52.28
N LEU A 5 -4.82 -8.84 -51.54
CA LEU A 5 -4.79 -8.56 -50.10
C LEU A 5 -4.59 -9.82 -49.24
N GLY A 6 -4.82 -11.02 -49.77
CA GLY A 6 -4.65 -12.29 -49.05
C GLY A 6 -3.20 -12.75 -48.92
N ARG A 7 -2.33 -12.43 -49.90
CA ARG A 7 -0.92 -12.85 -49.90
C ARG A 7 -0.03 -12.01 -48.99
N ALA A 8 -0.37 -10.74 -48.75
CA ALA A 8 0.40 -9.87 -47.87
C ALA A 8 0.25 -10.26 -46.39
N ARG A 9 -0.94 -10.73 -45.96
CA ARG A 9 -1.16 -11.18 -44.57
C ARG A 9 -0.50 -12.54 -44.27
N LEU A 10 -0.36 -13.43 -45.25
CA LEU A 10 0.26 -14.74 -45.05
C LEU A 10 1.80 -14.66 -44.89
N LEU A 11 2.45 -13.70 -45.57
CA LEU A 11 3.89 -13.49 -45.44
C LEU A 11 4.28 -12.83 -44.10
N LEU A 12 3.40 -12.01 -43.54
CA LEU A 12 3.61 -11.36 -42.24
C LEU A 12 3.50 -12.34 -41.07
N VAL A 13 2.56 -13.29 -41.14
CA VAL A 13 2.40 -14.35 -40.13
C VAL A 13 3.53 -15.39 -40.20
N LEU A 14 4.02 -15.73 -41.41
CA LEU A 14 5.20 -16.62 -41.53
C LEU A 14 6.50 -15.96 -41.06
N GLY A 15 6.67 -14.64 -41.26
CA GLY A 15 7.85 -13.91 -40.80
C GLY A 15 7.97 -13.88 -39.26
N VAL A 16 6.84 -13.74 -38.56
CA VAL A 16 6.80 -13.71 -37.09
C VAL A 16 7.06 -15.10 -36.50
N LEU A 17 6.57 -16.18 -37.14
CA LEU A 17 6.78 -17.54 -36.63
C LEU A 17 8.25 -18.01 -36.76
N VAL A 18 8.96 -17.59 -37.82
CA VAL A 18 10.39 -17.90 -38.00
C VAL A 18 11.27 -17.11 -37.02
N ALA A 19 10.86 -15.88 -36.65
CA ALA A 19 11.55 -15.09 -35.63
C ALA A 19 11.43 -15.74 -34.23
N LEU A 20 10.26 -16.27 -33.88
CA LEU A 20 10.03 -16.94 -32.58
C LEU A 20 10.75 -18.29 -32.46
N THR A 21 10.95 -19.03 -33.56
CA THR A 21 11.73 -20.28 -33.52
C THR A 21 13.24 -20.06 -33.48
N ALA A 22 13.74 -18.90 -33.93
CA ALA A 22 15.17 -18.57 -33.87
C ALA A 22 15.64 -18.18 -32.45
N VAL A 23 14.73 -17.67 -31.60
CA VAL A 23 15.06 -17.25 -30.22
C VAL A 23 15.26 -18.46 -29.28
N ALA A 24 14.63 -19.61 -29.57
CA ALA A 24 14.75 -20.80 -28.72
C ALA A 24 16.05 -21.61 -28.90
N VAL A 25 16.90 -21.30 -29.89
CA VAL A 25 18.11 -22.10 -30.22
C VAL A 25 19.42 -21.43 -29.76
N VAL A 26 19.39 -20.22 -29.19
CA VAL A 26 20.60 -19.50 -28.75
C VAL A 26 20.65 -19.30 -27.22
N VAL A 27 20.27 -20.33 -26.45
CA VAL A 27 20.50 -20.38 -24.98
C VAL A 27 21.91 -20.89 -24.64
N GLY A 28 22.73 -21.23 -25.64
CA GLY A 28 24.12 -21.60 -25.44
C GLY A 28 25.09 -20.51 -25.88
N SER A 29 25.57 -19.70 -24.92
CA SER A 29 26.87 -18.99 -24.99
C SER A 29 26.91 -17.58 -25.61
N VAL A 30 26.41 -16.53 -24.94
CA VAL A 30 27.03 -15.19 -25.00
C VAL A 30 26.82 -14.44 -23.68
N ARG A 31 27.90 -14.22 -22.92
CA ARG A 31 28.00 -13.16 -21.90
C ARG A 31 28.24 -11.83 -22.63
N GLY A 32 27.28 -10.91 -22.60
CA GLY A 32 27.47 -9.56 -23.11
C GLY A 32 26.16 -8.76 -23.23
N THR A 33 25.96 -7.83 -22.28
CA THR A 33 25.10 -6.62 -22.35
C THR A 33 23.81 -6.72 -23.18
N LEU A 34 22.72 -7.10 -22.52
CA LEU A 34 21.36 -6.76 -22.96
C LEU A 34 21.05 -5.30 -22.58
N PRO A 35 20.45 -4.49 -23.46
CA PRO A 35 19.95 -3.17 -23.09
C PRO A 35 18.78 -3.31 -22.11
N ARG A 36 18.66 -2.35 -21.18
CA ARG A 36 17.53 -2.30 -20.24
C ARG A 36 16.23 -2.10 -21.03
N LEU A 37 15.15 -2.75 -20.60
CA LEU A 37 13.80 -2.59 -21.16
C LEU A 37 13.31 -1.13 -21.22
N ALA A 38 13.95 -0.22 -20.46
CA ALA A 38 13.68 1.22 -20.47
C ALA A 38 14.03 1.96 -21.78
N ASP A 39 14.82 1.36 -22.69
CA ASP A 39 15.29 2.05 -23.91
C ASP A 39 14.43 1.78 -25.17
N VAL A 40 13.25 1.15 -25.02
CA VAL A 40 12.33 0.92 -26.15
C VAL A 40 11.49 2.18 -26.41
N PRO A 41 11.66 2.87 -27.56
CA PRO A 41 10.87 4.05 -27.87
C PRO A 41 9.41 3.64 -28.14
N GLY A 42 8.47 4.12 -27.32
CA GLY A 42 7.03 3.89 -27.51
C GLY A 42 6.24 3.33 -26.32
N LEU A 43 6.89 3.10 -25.17
CA LEU A 43 6.24 2.65 -23.91
C LEU A 43 5.95 3.79 -22.92
N SER A 44 6.27 5.03 -23.27
CA SER A 44 6.20 6.22 -22.39
C SER A 44 4.77 6.78 -22.19
N GLY A 45 3.74 5.94 -22.18
CA GLY A 45 2.34 6.38 -22.15
C GLY A 45 1.37 5.45 -21.43
N LEU A 46 1.87 4.55 -20.59
CA LEU A 46 1.05 3.90 -19.56
C LEU A 46 1.18 4.70 -18.26
N PRO A 47 0.10 4.87 -17.47
CA PRO A 47 0.23 5.30 -16.08
C PRO A 47 1.19 4.31 -15.38
N GLY A 48 2.17 4.81 -14.61
CA GLY A 48 3.06 3.95 -13.82
C GLY A 48 4.47 3.67 -14.39
N VAL A 49 5.06 4.52 -15.23
CA VAL A 49 6.50 4.39 -15.58
C VAL A 49 7.27 5.69 -15.34
N GLY A 50 7.31 6.10 -14.08
CA GLY A 50 8.49 6.69 -13.46
C GLY A 50 9.31 5.59 -12.77
N PRO A 51 10.53 5.85 -12.28
CA PRO A 51 11.37 4.83 -11.62
C PRO A 51 10.88 4.43 -10.20
N GLY A 52 9.58 4.47 -9.92
CA GLY A 52 9.00 4.07 -8.63
C GLY A 52 7.58 3.50 -8.77
N SER A 53 7.20 2.66 -7.81
CA SER A 53 5.88 2.02 -7.64
C SER A 53 4.78 3.00 -7.24
N GLU A 54 3.51 2.58 -7.33
CA GLU A 54 2.38 3.40 -6.87
C GLU A 54 2.41 3.68 -5.36
N LEU A 55 2.85 2.70 -4.56
CA LEU A 55 3.07 2.90 -3.12
C LEU A 55 4.13 3.99 -2.86
N GLU A 56 5.26 3.96 -3.57
CA GLU A 56 6.31 4.98 -3.46
C GLU A 56 5.77 6.36 -3.85
N ALA A 57 5.04 6.45 -4.96
CA ALA A 57 4.44 7.69 -5.42
C ALA A 57 3.42 8.24 -4.42
N ALA A 58 2.58 7.39 -3.83
CA ALA A 58 1.59 7.82 -2.87
C ALA A 58 2.21 8.27 -1.54
N VAL A 59 3.19 7.52 -1.01
CA VAL A 59 3.91 7.92 0.22
C VAL A 59 4.64 9.24 0.00
N ALA A 60 5.18 9.47 -1.19
CA ALA A 60 5.78 10.75 -1.55
C ALA A 60 4.78 11.91 -1.60
N MET A 61 3.46 11.68 -1.64
CA MET A 61 2.43 12.74 -1.53
C MET A 61 2.02 13.05 -0.09
N ALA A 62 2.51 12.29 0.89
CA ALA A 62 2.06 12.43 2.26
C ALA A 62 2.55 13.73 2.92
N PRO A 63 1.83 14.24 3.95
CA PRO A 63 2.27 15.41 4.69
C PRO A 63 3.63 15.24 5.38
N ALA A 64 4.30 16.36 5.63
CA ALA A 64 5.63 16.42 6.24
C ALA A 64 5.79 15.74 7.60
N ASP A 65 4.71 15.72 8.37
CA ASP A 65 4.68 15.15 9.70
C ASP A 65 4.13 13.72 9.71
N ALA A 66 3.85 13.14 8.55
CA ALA A 66 3.35 11.78 8.45
C ALA A 66 4.41 10.78 8.94
N VAL A 67 4.02 9.97 9.91
CA VAL A 67 4.87 8.96 10.56
C VAL A 67 4.25 7.56 10.48
N ARG A 68 2.97 7.49 10.10
CA ARG A 68 2.22 6.26 9.90
C ARG A 68 1.50 6.31 8.56
N PHE A 69 1.61 5.22 7.82
CA PHE A 69 1.03 5.06 6.49
C PHE A 69 0.30 3.71 6.41
N SER A 70 -0.86 3.73 5.77
CA SER A 70 -1.69 2.54 5.53
C SER A 70 -2.17 2.61 4.08
N TRP A 71 -1.75 1.64 3.29
CA TRP A 71 -1.93 1.58 1.84
C TRP A 71 -2.84 0.44 1.45
N THR A 72 -3.64 0.65 0.41
CA THR A 72 -4.40 -0.39 -0.28
C THR A 72 -4.44 -0.10 -1.78
N ASP A 73 -3.98 -1.03 -2.61
CA ASP A 73 -4.19 -1.01 -4.06
C ASP A 73 -5.56 -1.64 -4.36
N TRP A 74 -6.61 -0.82 -4.38
CA TRP A 74 -7.97 -1.28 -4.59
C TRP A 74 -8.18 -1.90 -5.98
N ALA A 75 -7.44 -1.47 -7.00
CA ALA A 75 -7.47 -2.10 -8.32
C ALA A 75 -6.86 -3.51 -8.27
N GLY A 76 -5.68 -3.66 -7.66
CA GLY A 76 -5.05 -4.95 -7.44
C GLY A 76 -5.88 -5.88 -6.55
N VAL A 77 -6.53 -5.36 -5.50
CA VAL A 77 -7.41 -6.15 -4.63
C VAL A 77 -8.62 -6.70 -5.40
N ARG A 78 -9.24 -5.89 -6.26
CA ARG A 78 -10.33 -6.35 -7.14
C ARG A 78 -9.86 -7.46 -8.10
N GLU A 79 -8.66 -7.31 -8.66
CA GLU A 79 -8.07 -8.33 -9.54
C GLU A 79 -7.76 -9.63 -8.79
N GLU A 80 -7.13 -9.55 -7.60
CA GLU A 80 -6.79 -10.72 -6.76
C GLU A 80 -8.03 -11.52 -6.35
N LEU A 81 -9.15 -10.82 -6.09
CA LEU A 81 -10.41 -11.44 -5.67
C LEU A 81 -11.32 -11.85 -6.84
N ASP A 82 -10.91 -11.62 -8.09
CA ASP A 82 -11.73 -11.84 -9.29
C ASP A 82 -13.09 -11.10 -9.23
N LEU A 83 -13.08 -9.88 -8.69
CA LEU A 83 -14.26 -9.01 -8.55
C LEU A 83 -14.20 -7.86 -9.54
N ASP A 84 -15.17 -7.81 -10.47
CA ASP A 84 -15.32 -6.73 -11.46
C ASP A 84 -16.63 -5.95 -11.22
N PRO A 85 -16.67 -5.07 -10.19
CA PRO A 85 -17.85 -4.27 -9.93
C PRO A 85 -18.14 -3.33 -11.12
N PRO A 86 -19.43 -3.06 -11.41
CA PRO A 86 -19.79 -2.19 -12.51
C PRO A 86 -19.31 -0.76 -12.25
N THR A 87 -19.21 0.08 -13.30
CA THR A 87 -18.78 1.49 -13.20
C THR A 87 -19.57 2.33 -12.18
N ASN A 88 -20.81 1.93 -11.87
CA ASN A 88 -21.61 2.52 -10.80
C ASN A 88 -22.06 1.40 -9.84
N PRO A 89 -21.19 0.99 -8.90
CA PRO A 89 -21.46 -0.10 -7.98
C PRO A 89 -22.70 0.15 -7.12
N SER A 90 -23.46 -0.91 -6.89
CA SER A 90 -24.53 -0.93 -5.90
C SER A 90 -23.96 -0.99 -4.47
N THR A 91 -24.80 -0.77 -3.46
CA THR A 91 -24.42 -1.03 -2.06
C THR A 91 -23.92 -2.46 -1.87
N GLY A 92 -24.62 -3.44 -2.46
CA GLY A 92 -24.23 -4.84 -2.34
C GLY A 92 -22.88 -5.14 -2.99
N ASP A 93 -22.54 -4.46 -4.10
CA ASP A 93 -21.26 -4.65 -4.79
C ASP A 93 -20.09 -4.14 -3.92
N VAL A 94 -20.29 -3.02 -3.20
CA VAL A 94 -19.29 -2.46 -2.28
C VAL A 94 -19.14 -3.34 -1.03
N GLU A 95 -20.26 -3.81 -0.46
CA GLU A 95 -20.25 -4.72 0.69
C GLU A 95 -19.56 -6.06 0.36
N GLU A 96 -19.87 -6.65 -0.80
CA GLU A 96 -19.24 -7.90 -1.27
C GLU A 96 -17.72 -7.75 -1.42
N LEU A 97 -17.26 -6.64 -2.01
CA LEU A 97 -15.83 -6.36 -2.12
C LEU A 97 -15.17 -6.22 -0.74
N LEU A 98 -15.78 -5.48 0.18
CA LEU A 98 -15.20 -5.25 1.50
C LEU A 98 -15.16 -6.51 2.36
N ASP A 99 -16.20 -7.34 2.30
CA ASP A 99 -16.26 -8.61 3.00
C ASP A 99 -15.19 -9.57 2.46
N ALA A 100 -15.06 -9.70 1.13
CA ALA A 100 -14.04 -10.54 0.50
C ALA A 100 -12.61 -10.04 0.79
N ALA A 101 -12.38 -8.73 0.71
CA ALA A 101 -11.09 -8.13 1.03
C ALA A 101 -10.75 -8.24 2.52
N PHE A 102 -11.74 -8.19 3.41
CA PHE A 102 -11.53 -8.43 4.83
C PHE A 102 -11.11 -9.87 5.06
N ASP A 103 -11.80 -10.84 4.47
CA ASP A 103 -11.47 -12.26 4.63
C ASP A 103 -10.08 -12.62 4.09
N ALA A 104 -9.61 -11.90 3.06
CA ALA A 104 -8.25 -12.02 2.53
C ALA A 104 -7.18 -11.17 3.27
N ASP A 105 -7.53 -10.45 4.34
CA ASP A 105 -6.65 -9.53 5.09
C ASP A 105 -6.10 -8.36 4.25
N LEU A 106 -6.85 -7.94 3.23
CA LEU A 106 -6.46 -6.88 2.29
C LEU A 106 -7.05 -5.51 2.65
N SER A 107 -8.20 -5.48 3.34
CA SER A 107 -8.90 -4.24 3.70
C SER A 107 -8.51 -3.68 5.07
N THR A 108 -7.67 -4.36 5.85
CA THR A 108 -7.37 -3.95 7.23
C THR A 108 -6.75 -2.55 7.36
N THR A 109 -6.10 -2.07 6.30
CA THR A 109 -5.43 -0.77 6.24
C THR A 109 -6.30 0.36 5.71
N THR A 110 -7.54 0.08 5.27
CA THR A 110 -8.42 1.13 4.73
C THR A 110 -8.98 2.03 5.82
N ALA A 111 -8.98 3.34 5.55
CA ALA A 111 -9.71 4.34 6.31
C ALA A 111 -11.16 4.50 5.83
N LEU A 112 -11.52 3.92 4.67
CA LEU A 112 -12.85 4.08 4.06
C LEU A 112 -13.86 3.01 4.48
N GLY A 113 -13.45 1.93 5.17
CA GLY A 113 -14.28 0.75 5.40
C GLY A 113 -15.71 1.05 5.87
N GLU A 114 -15.85 1.81 6.96
CA GLU A 114 -17.18 2.16 7.50
C GLU A 114 -17.95 3.17 6.63
N SER A 115 -17.25 3.91 5.76
CA SER A 115 -17.81 4.98 4.94
C SER A 115 -18.08 4.57 3.50
N ALA A 116 -17.58 3.42 3.06
CA ALA A 116 -17.47 3.07 1.64
C ALA A 116 -18.82 3.08 0.93
N VAL A 117 -19.84 2.45 1.50
CA VAL A 117 -21.19 2.40 0.94
C VAL A 117 -21.80 3.80 0.83
N THR A 118 -21.72 4.59 1.90
CA THR A 118 -22.25 5.96 1.91
C THR A 118 -21.48 6.85 0.94
N SER A 119 -20.16 6.72 0.87
CA SER A 119 -19.28 7.48 -0.03
C SER A 119 -19.57 7.16 -1.49
N GLN A 120 -19.79 5.89 -1.84
CA GLN A 120 -20.19 5.51 -3.20
C GLN A 120 -21.48 6.22 -3.61
N ALA A 121 -22.48 6.18 -2.73
CA ALA A 121 -23.80 6.73 -3.02
C ALA A 121 -23.81 8.28 -3.04
N ALA A 122 -23.13 8.91 -2.08
CA ALA A 122 -23.20 10.35 -1.83
C ALA A 122 -22.10 11.14 -2.52
N LEU A 123 -20.88 10.59 -2.57
CA LEU A 123 -19.65 11.29 -3.01
C LEU A 123 -19.10 10.73 -4.33
N GLY A 124 -19.58 9.58 -4.80
CA GLY A 124 -19.26 9.01 -6.10
C GLY A 124 -17.97 8.20 -6.17
N PHE A 125 -17.35 7.90 -5.02
CA PHE A 125 -16.16 7.06 -4.92
C PHE A 125 -16.25 6.09 -3.74
N SER A 126 -15.58 4.95 -3.86
CA SER A 126 -15.40 3.95 -2.81
C SER A 126 -14.27 2.99 -3.19
N PRO A 127 -13.86 2.07 -2.31
CA PRO A 127 -12.99 0.94 -2.65
C PRO A 127 -13.35 0.20 -3.94
N ALA A 128 -14.61 0.20 -4.37
CA ALA A 128 -15.04 -0.45 -5.61
C ALA A 128 -14.71 0.33 -6.89
N THR A 129 -14.36 1.62 -6.78
CA THR A 129 -14.09 2.51 -7.93
C THR A 129 -12.74 3.19 -7.88
N LEU A 130 -12.12 3.30 -6.70
CA LEU A 130 -10.78 3.86 -6.53
C LEU A 130 -9.71 2.92 -7.12
N SER A 131 -8.63 3.52 -7.60
CA SER A 131 -7.42 2.77 -7.99
C SER A 131 -6.66 2.34 -6.74
N TRP A 132 -6.44 3.26 -5.81
CA TRP A 132 -5.70 3.01 -4.58
C TRP A 132 -6.12 3.98 -3.46
N GLU A 133 -5.69 3.67 -2.24
CA GLU A 133 -5.88 4.47 -1.05
C GLU A 133 -4.61 4.52 -0.20
N LEU A 134 -4.27 5.71 0.31
CA LEU A 134 -3.26 5.94 1.33
C LEU A 134 -3.83 6.75 2.49
N PHE A 135 -3.94 6.14 3.65
CA PHE A 135 -4.10 6.87 4.91
C PHE A 135 -2.72 7.23 5.47
N SER A 136 -2.51 8.50 5.77
CA SER A 136 -1.30 9.02 6.40
C SER A 136 -1.63 9.79 7.67
N GLN A 137 -0.85 9.59 8.73
CA GLN A 137 -1.09 10.20 10.03
C GLN A 137 0.21 10.75 10.63
N GLY A 138 0.11 11.98 11.12
CA GLY A 138 1.16 12.71 11.82
C GLY A 138 0.68 13.27 13.16
N GLU A 139 1.55 14.03 13.82
CA GLU A 139 1.20 14.70 15.09
C GLU A 139 0.15 15.80 14.91
N GLN A 140 0.06 16.40 13.71
CA GLN A 140 -0.80 17.55 13.44
C GLN A 140 -2.14 17.19 12.79
N GLY A 141 -2.30 15.97 12.30
CA GLY A 141 -3.52 15.53 11.64
C GLY A 141 -3.38 14.22 10.89
N ALA A 142 -4.46 13.85 10.20
CA ALA A 142 -4.51 12.70 9.31
C ALA A 142 -5.06 13.11 7.94
N LEU A 143 -4.63 12.39 6.91
CA LEU A 143 -5.00 12.61 5.52
C LEU A 143 -5.27 11.26 4.84
N VAL A 144 -6.44 11.14 4.21
CA VAL A 144 -6.73 10.05 3.27
C VAL A 144 -6.49 10.58 1.87
N THR A 145 -5.54 10.01 1.15
CA THR A 145 -5.29 10.29 -0.28
C THR A 145 -5.78 9.11 -1.09
N MET A 146 -6.57 9.36 -2.12
CA MET A 146 -7.26 8.34 -2.90
C MET A 146 -6.97 8.55 -4.38
N GLY A 147 -6.47 7.52 -5.05
CA GLY A 147 -6.25 7.52 -6.50
C GLY A 147 -7.56 7.27 -7.25
N LEU A 148 -7.88 8.16 -8.18
CA LEU A 148 -9.01 8.02 -9.08
C LEU A 148 -8.62 7.24 -10.33
N ALA A 149 -9.61 6.58 -10.95
CA ALA A 149 -9.39 5.83 -12.18
C ALA A 149 -9.08 6.73 -13.39
N ASP A 150 -9.76 7.88 -13.50
CA ASP A 150 -9.63 8.83 -14.60
C ASP A 150 -10.23 10.22 -14.29
N GLU A 151 -10.09 11.15 -15.24
CA GLU A 151 -10.63 12.53 -15.14
C GLU A 151 -12.16 12.57 -15.02
N SER A 152 -12.86 11.56 -15.55
CA SER A 152 -14.32 11.49 -15.46
C SER A 152 -14.77 11.16 -14.04
N ALA A 153 -13.99 10.34 -13.32
CA ALA A 153 -14.19 10.11 -11.89
C ALA A 153 -13.99 11.40 -11.09
N ALA A 154 -12.95 12.19 -11.38
CA ALA A 154 -12.73 13.48 -10.70
C ALA A 154 -13.92 14.43 -10.87
N THR A 155 -14.42 14.55 -12.10
CA THR A 155 -15.61 15.35 -12.42
C THR A 155 -16.84 14.87 -11.66
N LEU A 156 -17.06 13.54 -11.62
CA LEU A 156 -18.16 12.93 -10.87
C LEU A 156 -18.08 13.27 -9.38
N VAL A 157 -16.89 13.19 -8.77
CA VAL A 157 -16.70 13.50 -7.35
C VAL A 157 -17.08 14.95 -7.05
N GLU A 158 -16.62 15.91 -7.84
CA GLU A 158 -17.01 17.31 -7.64
C GLU A 158 -18.51 17.55 -7.75
N ASP A 159 -19.16 16.94 -8.76
CA ASP A 159 -20.60 17.05 -8.95
C ASP A 159 -21.37 16.44 -7.78
N ARG A 160 -20.86 15.36 -7.20
CA ARG A 160 -21.42 14.69 -6.03
C ARG A 160 -21.20 15.51 -4.76
N LEU A 161 -20.04 16.12 -4.57
CA LEU A 161 -19.78 17.06 -3.48
C LEU A 161 -20.77 18.24 -3.51
N ARG A 162 -20.99 18.85 -4.69
CA ARG A 162 -21.99 19.93 -4.87
C ARG A 162 -23.40 19.45 -4.49
N GLN A 163 -23.81 18.28 -4.97
CA GLN A 163 -25.13 17.70 -4.70
C GLN A 163 -25.31 17.34 -3.22
N ALA A 164 -24.25 16.86 -2.57
CA ALA A 164 -24.21 16.51 -1.17
C ALA A 164 -24.25 17.74 -0.24
N GLY A 165 -24.06 18.95 -0.78
CA GLY A 165 -24.12 20.21 -0.03
C GLY A 165 -22.77 20.71 0.49
N PHE A 166 -21.66 20.17 -0.01
CA PHE A 166 -20.34 20.73 0.27
C PHE A 166 -20.22 22.12 -0.36
N THR A 167 -19.61 23.04 0.38
CA THR A 167 -19.29 24.37 -0.15
C THR A 167 -18.04 24.27 -1.02
N PRO A 168 -18.08 24.69 -2.30
CA PRO A 168 -16.92 24.66 -3.18
C PRO A 168 -15.83 25.63 -2.72
N PRO A 169 -14.55 25.36 -3.04
CA PRO A 169 -13.46 26.31 -2.86
C PRO A 169 -13.59 27.52 -3.80
N GLU A 170 -12.86 28.59 -3.48
CA GLU A 170 -12.74 29.77 -4.35
C GLU A 170 -11.80 29.51 -5.54
N ASP A 171 -10.78 28.67 -5.34
CA ASP A 171 -9.78 28.26 -6.32
C ASP A 171 -10.00 26.80 -6.77
N GLU A 172 -9.56 26.45 -7.99
CA GLU A 172 -9.77 25.12 -8.60
C GLU A 172 -9.14 23.97 -7.79
N THR A 173 -8.05 24.22 -7.05
CA THR A 173 -7.35 23.21 -6.22
C THR A 173 -7.66 23.33 -4.73
N GLY A 174 -8.67 24.12 -4.36
CA GLY A 174 -8.97 24.40 -2.96
C GLY A 174 -9.78 23.31 -2.24
N VAL A 175 -10.03 23.54 -0.95
CA VAL A 175 -10.74 22.60 -0.08
C VAL A 175 -12.26 22.83 -0.07
N TRP A 176 -13.00 21.81 -0.49
CA TRP A 176 -14.44 21.65 -0.30
C TRP A 176 -14.79 21.43 1.17
N ARG A 177 -15.89 22.05 1.63
CA ARG A 177 -16.29 22.03 3.04
C ARG A 177 -17.66 21.40 3.24
N GLY A 178 -17.70 20.20 3.81
CA GLY A 178 -18.94 19.53 4.22
C GLY A 178 -19.31 19.93 5.65
N GLY A 179 -18.37 19.82 6.59
CA GLY A 179 -18.64 20.09 8.00
C GLY A 179 -19.70 19.16 8.63
N PRO A 180 -19.97 19.30 9.93
CA PRO A 180 -20.77 18.32 10.67
C PRO A 180 -22.22 18.16 10.19
N ASP A 181 -22.85 19.25 9.75
CA ASP A 181 -24.26 19.24 9.31
C ASP A 181 -24.44 18.51 7.97
N VAL A 182 -23.49 18.65 7.04
CA VAL A 182 -23.52 17.91 5.78
C VAL A 182 -23.29 16.43 6.04
N LEU A 183 -22.25 16.08 6.81
CA LEU A 183 -21.96 14.67 7.12
C LEU A 183 -23.13 13.98 7.83
N ALA A 184 -23.75 14.64 8.82
CA ALA A 184 -24.92 14.11 9.52
C ALA A 184 -26.12 13.88 8.60
N GLY A 185 -26.25 14.67 7.52
CA GLY A 185 -27.31 14.52 6.52
C GLY A 185 -27.07 13.39 5.51
N LEU A 186 -25.82 12.98 5.31
CA LEU A 186 -25.43 11.95 4.32
C LEU A 186 -25.45 10.53 4.89
N GLY A 187 -25.32 10.37 6.21
CA GLY A 187 -25.36 9.08 6.88
C GLY A 187 -24.03 8.74 7.57
N GLN A 188 -23.64 7.46 7.54
CA GLN A 188 -22.40 7.01 8.15
C GLN A 188 -21.22 7.35 7.23
N LEU A 189 -20.56 8.46 7.52
CA LEU A 189 -19.29 8.89 6.94
C LEU A 189 -18.30 9.16 8.06
N SER A 190 -17.04 8.80 7.82
CA SER A 190 -15.95 9.05 8.73
C SER A 190 -15.66 10.55 8.80
N PRO A 191 -15.24 11.08 9.95
CA PRO A 191 -14.85 12.48 10.08
C PRO A 191 -13.78 12.92 9.07
N GLU A 192 -12.92 12.03 8.61
CA GLU A 192 -11.87 12.25 7.62
C GLU A 192 -12.42 12.70 6.25
N LEU A 193 -13.72 12.56 6.00
CA LEU A 193 -14.39 13.04 4.78
C LEU A 193 -15.06 14.41 4.96
N SER A 194 -14.84 15.09 6.09
CA SER A 194 -15.42 16.42 6.38
C SER A 194 -14.95 17.51 5.42
N PHE A 195 -13.71 17.39 4.96
CA PHE A 195 -13.05 18.30 4.04
C PHE A 195 -12.41 17.51 2.93
N VAL A 196 -12.60 17.95 1.69
CA VAL A 196 -12.16 17.23 0.49
C VAL A 196 -11.47 18.20 -0.46
N ALA A 197 -10.35 17.80 -1.03
CA ALA A 197 -9.71 18.48 -2.15
C ALA A 197 -9.66 17.50 -3.32
N VAL A 198 -10.03 17.97 -4.50
CA VAL A 198 -10.01 17.18 -5.73
C VAL A 198 -8.93 17.77 -6.63
N ASP A 199 -7.99 16.94 -7.05
CA ASP A 199 -6.93 17.31 -7.98
C ASP A 199 -7.14 16.48 -9.25
N ALA A 200 -7.78 17.10 -10.24
CA ALA A 200 -8.11 16.43 -11.50
C ALA A 200 -6.89 16.24 -12.41
N GLU A 201 -5.80 16.97 -12.19
CA GLU A 201 -4.57 16.81 -12.98
C GLU A 201 -3.77 15.60 -12.50
N GLU A 202 -3.62 15.46 -11.17
CA GLU A 202 -2.94 14.31 -10.54
C GLU A 202 -3.87 13.11 -10.32
N LEU A 203 -5.16 13.23 -10.67
CA LEU A 203 -6.20 12.21 -10.48
C LEU A 203 -6.30 11.69 -9.05
N VAL A 204 -6.28 12.60 -8.07
CA VAL A 204 -6.38 12.25 -6.65
C VAL A 204 -7.44 13.04 -5.91
N VAL A 205 -8.05 12.39 -4.94
CA VAL A 205 -8.90 13.02 -3.91
C VAL A 205 -8.17 12.95 -2.59
N ARG A 206 -8.05 14.09 -1.91
CA ARG A 206 -7.46 14.19 -0.57
C ARG A 206 -8.54 14.60 0.43
N SER A 207 -8.61 13.95 1.58
CA SER A 207 -9.58 14.29 2.61
C SER A 207 -8.99 14.30 4.01
N SER A 208 -9.56 15.12 4.88
CA SER A 208 -9.19 15.23 6.29
C SER A 208 -10.37 15.68 7.14
N ASP A 209 -10.29 15.45 8.44
CA ASP A 209 -11.18 16.02 9.44
C ASP A 209 -10.80 17.46 9.82
N ALA A 210 -9.64 17.94 9.34
CA ALA A 210 -9.10 19.27 9.64
C ALA A 210 -8.80 20.08 8.36
N SER A 211 -9.71 21.01 8.01
CA SER A 211 -9.58 21.87 6.81
C SER A 211 -8.23 22.57 6.69
N ALA A 212 -7.69 23.10 7.79
CA ALA A 212 -6.40 23.81 7.77
C ALA A 212 -5.21 22.86 7.58
N TYR A 213 -5.34 21.59 7.98
CA TYR A 213 -4.32 20.57 7.74
C TYR A 213 -4.36 20.15 6.27
N LEU A 214 -5.54 19.82 5.74
CA LEU A 214 -5.74 19.51 4.32
C LEU A 214 -5.26 20.64 3.40
N GLN A 215 -5.59 21.90 3.72
CA GLN A 215 -5.15 23.06 2.93
C GLN A 215 -3.61 23.14 2.87
N ARG A 216 -2.91 22.89 3.99
CA ARG A 216 -1.44 22.88 3.97
C ARG A 216 -0.88 21.73 3.13
N ALA A 217 -1.52 20.56 3.18
CA ALA A 217 -1.11 19.39 2.41
C ALA A 217 -1.26 19.60 0.90
N VAL A 218 -2.26 20.37 0.45
CA VAL A 218 -2.43 20.69 -0.98
C VAL A 218 -1.59 21.88 -1.44
N ASP A 219 -1.29 22.84 -0.56
CA ASP A 219 -0.55 24.06 -0.92
C ASP A 219 0.98 23.89 -0.91
N THR A 220 1.48 22.84 -0.27
CA THR A 220 2.92 22.65 -0.02
C THR A 220 3.43 21.48 -0.83
N GLU A 221 4.61 21.63 -1.42
CA GLU A 221 5.33 20.50 -2.00
C GLU A 221 5.52 19.42 -0.93
N PRO A 222 5.16 18.16 -1.22
CA PRO A 222 5.40 17.07 -0.30
C PRO A 222 6.90 16.94 0.00
N PRO A 223 7.29 16.75 1.27
CA PRO A 223 8.70 16.58 1.61
C PRO A 223 9.14 15.13 1.45
N ASP A 224 10.44 14.92 1.63
CA ASP A 224 11.03 13.59 1.78
C ASP A 224 10.42 12.89 3.02
N PRO A 225 9.82 11.68 2.88
CA PRO A 225 9.22 10.93 3.98
C PRO A 225 10.25 10.44 5.03
N GLY A 226 11.54 10.68 4.78
CA GLY A 226 12.63 10.28 5.65
C GLY A 226 13.21 8.94 5.21
N GLN A 227 14.51 8.79 5.42
CA GLN A 227 15.28 7.72 4.82
C GLN A 227 14.76 6.32 5.19
N GLY A 228 14.45 6.08 6.47
CA GLY A 228 13.97 4.77 6.93
C GLY A 228 12.63 4.36 6.33
N VAL A 229 11.70 5.30 6.14
CA VAL A 229 10.42 5.06 5.45
C VAL A 229 10.67 4.80 3.97
N ALA A 230 11.50 5.62 3.32
CA ALA A 230 11.85 5.45 1.91
C ALA A 230 12.49 4.08 1.63
N ASP A 231 13.41 3.61 2.48
CA ASP A 231 14.05 2.30 2.29
C ASP A 231 13.05 1.14 2.42
N VAL A 232 12.17 1.22 3.42
CA VAL A 232 11.13 0.20 3.64
C VAL A 232 10.19 0.16 2.45
N VAL A 233 9.69 1.32 2.03
CA VAL A 233 8.71 1.41 0.93
C VAL A 233 9.32 0.90 -0.38
N GLY A 234 10.56 1.30 -0.70
CA GLY A 234 11.26 0.79 -1.87
C GLY A 234 11.49 -0.73 -1.80
N THR A 235 11.83 -1.26 -0.62
CA THR A 235 12.02 -2.71 -0.42
C THR A 235 10.71 -3.48 -0.62
N LEU A 236 9.58 -2.97 -0.10
CA LEU A 236 8.26 -3.60 -0.29
C LEU A 236 7.85 -3.59 -1.77
N ALA A 237 8.13 -2.50 -2.48
CA ALA A 237 7.87 -2.38 -3.92
C ALA A 237 8.75 -3.32 -4.77
N ASP A 238 10.02 -3.48 -4.39
CA ASP A 238 10.95 -4.39 -5.06
C ASP A 238 10.56 -5.87 -4.88
N ALA A 239 9.90 -6.21 -3.77
CA ALA A 239 9.36 -7.55 -3.51
C ALA A 239 8.13 -7.90 -4.38
N GLY A 240 7.44 -6.89 -4.91
CA GLY A 240 6.22 -7.03 -5.70
C GLY A 240 5.29 -5.82 -5.52
N PRO A 241 4.25 -5.65 -6.36
CA PRO A 241 3.25 -4.60 -6.17
C PRO A 241 2.36 -4.93 -4.95
N PRO A 242 2.51 -4.24 -3.82
CA PRO A 242 1.79 -4.60 -2.60
C PRO A 242 0.31 -4.26 -2.73
N LEU A 243 -0.56 -5.24 -2.44
CA LEU A 243 -2.01 -5.06 -2.43
C LEU A 243 -2.48 -4.27 -1.22
N SER A 244 -1.82 -4.47 -0.09
CA SER A 244 -2.14 -3.80 1.17
C SER A 244 -0.87 -3.68 2.01
N ALA A 245 -0.62 -2.53 2.64
CA ALA A 245 0.59 -2.34 3.43
C ALA A 245 0.39 -1.40 4.63
N ALA A 246 1.13 -1.67 5.70
CA ALA A 246 1.31 -0.77 6.83
C ALA A 246 2.78 -0.37 6.92
N VAL A 247 3.06 0.94 6.98
CA VAL A 247 4.42 1.48 7.08
C VAL A 247 4.49 2.49 8.23
N PHE A 248 5.54 2.38 9.03
CA PHE A 248 5.79 3.22 10.19
C PHE A 248 7.20 3.79 10.15
N ASP A 249 7.35 5.03 10.61
CA ASP A 249 8.65 5.58 10.94
C ASP A 249 9.23 4.92 12.21
N SER A 250 10.45 5.29 12.57
CA SER A 250 11.12 4.81 13.77
C SER A 250 10.31 5.02 15.07
N ALA A 251 9.70 6.20 15.25
CA ALA A 251 9.05 6.55 16.49
C ALA A 251 7.76 5.74 16.68
N VAL A 252 6.95 5.60 15.62
CA VAL A 252 5.72 4.81 15.63
C VAL A 252 6.06 3.33 15.75
N ALA A 253 7.03 2.81 14.99
CA ALA A 253 7.42 1.40 15.07
C ALA A 253 7.88 1.03 16.49
N CYS A 254 8.83 1.79 17.06
CA CYS A 254 9.37 1.51 18.39
C CYS A 254 8.41 1.84 19.55
N SER A 255 7.33 2.60 19.33
CA SER A 255 6.32 2.85 20.38
C SER A 255 5.13 1.90 20.29
N SER A 256 4.67 1.60 19.07
CA SER A 256 3.45 0.84 18.82
C SER A 256 3.69 -0.67 18.77
N LEU A 257 4.86 -1.08 18.26
CA LEU A 257 5.22 -2.50 18.09
C LEU A 257 6.10 -3.04 19.21
N ALA A 258 6.59 -2.17 20.11
CA ALA A 258 7.50 -2.59 21.17
C ALA A 258 6.82 -3.44 22.23
N MET A 259 7.59 -4.40 22.77
CA MET A 259 7.16 -5.26 23.88
C MET A 259 6.87 -4.48 25.16
N ALA A 260 7.31 -3.23 25.28
CA ALA A 260 7.00 -2.36 26.42
C ALA A 260 5.50 -2.11 26.60
N SER A 261 4.70 -2.27 25.53
CA SER A 261 3.24 -2.17 25.57
C SER A 261 2.54 -3.45 26.06
N ALA A 262 3.25 -4.59 26.08
CA ALA A 262 2.70 -5.88 26.52
C ALA A 262 2.60 -5.97 28.05
N ASP A 263 1.83 -6.94 28.54
CA ASP A 263 1.77 -7.23 29.98
C ASP A 263 3.12 -7.73 30.55
N GLN A 264 3.24 -7.73 31.88
CA GLN A 264 4.50 -8.08 32.54
C GLN A 264 4.99 -9.51 32.21
N ALA A 265 4.08 -10.48 32.09
CA ALA A 265 4.45 -11.86 31.81
C ALA A 265 4.99 -12.00 30.38
N ALA A 266 4.34 -11.36 29.42
CA ALA A 266 4.80 -11.28 28.03
C ALA A 266 6.16 -10.59 27.93
N GLN A 267 6.40 -9.51 28.69
CA GLN A 267 7.70 -8.84 28.73
C GLN A 267 8.81 -9.73 29.31
N GLU A 268 8.53 -10.49 30.37
CA GLU A 268 9.49 -11.43 30.97
C GLU A 268 9.85 -12.57 30.01
N GLN A 269 8.86 -13.09 29.28
CA GLN A 269 9.07 -14.07 28.23
C GLN A 269 9.90 -13.48 27.08
N ALA A 270 9.57 -12.28 26.60
CA ALA A 270 10.32 -11.59 25.56
C ALA A 270 11.78 -11.38 25.93
N ARG A 271 12.09 -10.96 27.18
CA ARG A 271 13.48 -10.84 27.65
C ARG A 271 14.25 -12.15 27.57
N THR A 272 13.59 -13.28 27.86
CA THR A 272 14.20 -14.60 27.77
C THR A 272 14.47 -14.98 26.31
N LEU A 273 13.52 -14.71 25.41
CA LEU A 273 13.65 -14.98 23.98
C LEU A 273 14.75 -14.11 23.34
N LEU A 274 14.79 -12.83 23.66
CA LEU A 274 15.84 -11.90 23.21
C LEU A 274 17.23 -12.34 23.68
N ALA A 275 17.36 -12.72 24.96
CA ALA A 275 18.64 -13.23 25.49
C ALA A 275 19.13 -14.50 24.78
N ALA A 276 18.24 -15.29 24.19
CA ALA A 276 18.57 -16.47 23.42
C ALA A 276 18.83 -16.18 21.93
N ALA A 277 18.12 -15.22 21.34
CA ALA A 277 18.16 -14.92 19.91
C ALA A 277 19.32 -13.99 19.49
N GLY A 278 19.75 -13.10 20.39
CA GLY A 278 20.81 -12.13 20.12
C GLY A 278 20.39 -10.67 20.32
N PRO A 279 21.28 -9.71 19.99
CA PRO A 279 21.01 -8.29 20.15
C PRO A 279 19.94 -7.80 19.17
N VAL A 280 19.21 -6.77 19.58
CA VAL A 280 18.24 -6.06 18.74
C VAL A 280 18.58 -4.58 18.71
N ASP A 281 18.57 -3.99 17.52
CA ASP A 281 18.75 -2.55 17.33
C ASP A 281 17.41 -1.84 17.10
N PRO A 282 17.29 -0.55 17.45
CA PRO A 282 16.12 0.26 17.10
C PRO A 282 15.90 0.31 15.59
N LEU A 283 14.63 0.35 15.19
CA LEU A 283 14.24 0.47 13.78
C LEU A 283 14.33 1.94 13.34
N ALA A 284 14.85 2.16 12.13
CA ALA A 284 14.74 3.42 11.40
C ALA A 284 13.39 3.54 10.65
N GLY A 285 12.77 2.41 10.34
CA GLY A 285 11.45 2.29 9.73
C GLY A 285 10.99 0.83 9.75
N PHE A 286 9.68 0.62 9.67
CA PHE A 286 9.06 -0.69 9.60
C PHE A 286 8.01 -0.70 8.49
N GLY A 287 7.91 -1.80 7.76
CA GLY A 287 6.82 -2.02 6.83
C GLY A 287 6.40 -3.48 6.78
N LEU A 288 5.12 -3.69 6.53
CA LEU A 288 4.53 -5.00 6.30
C LEU A 288 3.54 -4.87 5.15
N ALA A 289 3.68 -5.72 4.13
CA ALA A 289 2.78 -5.73 2.99
C ALA A 289 2.28 -7.13 2.67
N VAL A 290 1.03 -7.23 2.23
CA VAL A 290 0.47 -8.42 1.56
C VAL A 290 0.68 -8.25 0.06
N GLN A 291 1.24 -9.28 -0.55
CA GLN A 291 1.53 -9.39 -1.97
C GLN A 291 0.43 -10.19 -2.69
N PRO A 292 0.33 -10.09 -4.03
CA PRO A 292 -0.54 -10.95 -4.81
C PRO A 292 -0.29 -12.43 -4.53
N GLY A 293 -1.34 -13.24 -4.48
CA GLY A 293 -1.28 -14.65 -4.08
C GLY A 293 -1.17 -14.90 -2.57
N GLY A 294 -1.29 -13.86 -1.74
CA GLY A 294 -1.46 -13.97 -0.27
C GLY A 294 -0.18 -14.09 0.55
N GLY A 295 1.01 -14.04 -0.08
CA GLY A 295 2.27 -13.93 0.66
C GLY A 295 2.39 -12.57 1.35
N ALA A 296 3.17 -12.48 2.42
CA ALA A 296 3.47 -11.21 3.08
C ALA A 296 4.98 -10.94 3.16
N THR A 297 5.35 -9.67 3.18
CA THR A 297 6.74 -9.22 3.27
C THR A 297 6.86 -8.21 4.40
N ALA A 298 7.73 -8.50 5.38
CA ALA A 298 8.14 -7.52 6.37
C ALA A 298 9.49 -6.90 5.98
N ALA A 299 9.60 -5.57 6.07
CA ALA A 299 10.82 -4.82 5.83
C ALA A 299 11.17 -4.00 7.07
N LEU A 300 12.38 -4.20 7.60
CA LEU A 300 12.87 -3.58 8.82
C LEU A 300 14.11 -2.74 8.46
N ALA A 301 13.97 -1.42 8.43
CA ALA A 301 15.10 -0.53 8.17
C ALA A 301 15.87 -0.22 9.45
N PHE A 302 17.19 -0.09 9.32
CA PHE A 302 18.14 0.23 10.39
C PHE A 302 18.99 1.47 10.03
N GLU A 303 19.76 1.97 11.00
CA GLU A 303 20.65 3.13 10.78
C GLU A 303 21.84 2.77 9.89
N SER A 304 22.26 1.49 9.86
CA SER A 304 23.41 1.03 9.09
C SER A 304 23.28 -0.39 8.56
N ASP A 305 24.06 -0.71 7.53
CA ASP A 305 24.10 -2.06 6.95
C ASP A 305 24.60 -3.11 7.94
N ASP A 306 25.50 -2.72 8.85
CA ASP A 306 26.05 -3.64 9.85
C ASP A 306 24.97 -4.03 10.87
N GLN A 307 24.13 -3.08 11.29
CA GLN A 307 22.97 -3.37 12.13
C GLN A 307 21.96 -4.27 11.41
N ALA A 308 21.66 -4.01 10.13
CA ALA A 308 20.76 -4.87 9.36
C ALA A 308 21.28 -6.32 9.29
N ARG A 309 22.57 -6.51 9.01
CA ARG A 309 23.20 -7.83 8.99
C ARG A 309 23.19 -8.53 10.35
N GLU A 310 23.48 -7.81 11.43
CA GLU A 310 23.46 -8.36 12.79
C GLU A 310 22.03 -8.74 13.21
N ASN A 311 21.04 -7.92 12.84
CA ASN A 311 19.64 -8.15 13.19
C ASN A 311 19.01 -9.27 12.35
N ALA A 312 19.44 -9.53 11.11
CA ALA A 312 18.78 -10.52 10.25
C ALA A 312 18.57 -11.89 10.94
N ASP A 313 19.64 -12.47 11.51
CA ASP A 313 19.57 -13.77 12.19
C ASP A 313 18.73 -13.73 13.47
N THR A 314 18.87 -12.65 14.26
CA THR A 314 18.10 -12.48 15.49
C THR A 314 16.61 -12.30 15.19
N ARG A 315 16.25 -11.47 14.21
CA ARG A 315 14.87 -11.20 13.80
C ARG A 315 14.22 -12.44 13.20
N ALA A 316 14.94 -13.20 12.38
CA ALA A 316 14.48 -14.50 11.87
C ALA A 316 14.18 -15.50 13.01
N THR A 317 15.07 -15.57 14.00
CA THR A 317 14.89 -16.44 15.18
C THR A 317 13.64 -16.05 15.97
N LEU A 318 13.42 -14.75 16.19
CA LEU A 318 12.27 -14.24 16.93
C LEU A 318 10.95 -14.44 16.17
N ALA A 319 10.95 -14.29 14.84
CA ALA A 319 9.78 -14.47 14.00
C ALA A 319 9.38 -15.95 13.79
N SER A 320 10.27 -16.89 14.11
CA SER A 320 10.00 -18.33 14.01
C SER A 320 9.52 -18.96 15.33
N GLY A 321 9.40 -18.16 16.40
CA GLY A 321 9.18 -18.63 17.76
C GLY A 321 7.86 -18.16 18.39
N PRO A 322 7.79 -18.19 19.74
CA PRO A 322 6.63 -17.72 20.48
C PRO A 322 6.33 -16.24 20.21
N ALA A 323 5.04 -15.86 20.22
CA ALA A 323 4.55 -14.50 19.99
C ALA A 323 3.99 -13.87 21.29
N PRO A 324 4.86 -13.54 22.28
CA PRO A 324 4.41 -12.94 23.53
C PRO A 324 3.68 -11.62 23.26
N GLY A 325 2.56 -11.40 23.94
CA GLY A 325 1.71 -10.22 23.74
C GLY A 325 0.66 -10.38 22.63
N GLN A 326 0.80 -11.37 21.75
CA GLN A 326 -0.20 -11.70 20.72
C GLN A 326 -0.90 -13.05 20.98
N GLY A 327 -0.33 -13.88 21.85
CA GLY A 327 -0.82 -15.23 22.13
C GLY A 327 -0.38 -16.24 21.06
N GLY A 328 -0.12 -17.47 21.51
CA GLY A 328 0.39 -18.53 20.65
C GLY A 328 1.80 -18.27 20.11
N ASP A 329 2.13 -18.92 19.00
CA ASP A 329 3.41 -18.79 18.31
C ASP A 329 3.24 -18.09 16.95
N PHE A 330 4.30 -17.48 16.42
CA PHE A 330 4.25 -16.92 15.06
C PHE A 330 4.10 -18.03 14.01
N ALA A 331 4.66 -19.21 14.27
CA ALA A 331 4.54 -20.39 13.41
C ALA A 331 3.09 -20.90 13.26
N ASP A 332 2.16 -20.50 14.14
CA ASP A 332 0.74 -20.79 13.99
C ASP A 332 0.08 -19.89 12.92
N ARG A 333 0.69 -18.74 12.61
CA ARG A 333 0.17 -17.69 11.70
C ARG A 333 0.85 -17.67 10.35
N PHE A 334 2.14 -17.96 10.30
CA PHE A 334 2.91 -17.99 9.06
C PHE A 334 4.11 -18.92 9.16
N SER A 335 4.57 -19.41 8.01
CA SER A 335 5.90 -19.99 7.90
C SER A 335 6.89 -18.91 7.44
N LEU A 336 8.04 -18.83 8.11
CA LEU A 336 9.08 -17.88 7.75
C LEU A 336 9.86 -18.42 6.53
N GLY A 337 9.81 -17.68 5.44
CA GLY A 337 10.58 -17.91 4.22
C GLY A 337 12.00 -17.35 4.34
N SER A 338 12.49 -16.70 3.28
CA SER A 338 13.82 -16.10 3.33
C SER A 338 13.86 -14.87 4.24
N THR A 339 14.97 -14.72 4.98
CA THR A 339 15.32 -13.49 5.69
C THR A 339 16.65 -12.99 5.16
N VAL A 340 16.68 -11.80 4.59
CA VAL A 340 17.86 -11.26 3.91
C VAL A 340 18.10 -9.81 4.37
N ALA A 341 19.36 -9.49 4.65
CA ALA A 341 19.79 -8.11 4.85
C ALA A 341 20.41 -7.55 3.57
N GLU A 342 19.78 -6.52 2.99
CA GLU A 342 20.28 -5.78 1.83
C GLU A 342 20.38 -4.29 2.15
N GLY A 343 21.59 -3.73 2.01
CA GLY A 343 21.87 -2.39 2.51
C GLY A 343 21.50 -2.27 3.98
N ARG A 344 20.64 -1.31 4.31
CA ARG A 344 20.16 -1.02 5.68
C ARG A 344 18.84 -1.71 6.03
N VAL A 345 18.30 -2.58 5.17
CA VAL A 345 16.98 -3.20 5.37
C VAL A 345 17.12 -4.71 5.54
N VAL A 346 16.40 -5.25 6.53
CA VAL A 346 16.13 -6.69 6.64
C VAL A 346 14.76 -6.96 6.05
N THR A 347 14.72 -7.81 5.03
CA THR A 347 13.48 -8.29 4.40
C THR A 347 13.18 -9.70 4.90
N MET A 348 11.94 -9.96 5.28
CA MET A 348 11.45 -11.26 5.73
C MET A 348 10.23 -11.64 4.91
N GLU A 349 10.33 -12.76 4.20
CA GLU A 349 9.19 -13.37 3.52
C GLU A 349 8.37 -14.19 4.52
N LEU A 350 7.08 -13.90 4.61
CA LEU A 350 6.14 -14.57 5.49
C LEU A 350 5.12 -15.27 4.59
N GLU A 351 4.93 -16.57 4.77
CA GLU A 351 3.87 -17.33 4.09
C GLU A 351 2.74 -17.59 5.10
N PRO A 352 1.63 -16.83 5.05
CA PRO A 352 0.53 -17.01 5.99
C PRO A 352 -0.03 -18.45 5.97
N THR A 353 -0.43 -18.94 7.14
CA THR A 353 -1.24 -20.15 7.24
C THR A 353 -2.68 -19.86 6.78
N GLU A 354 -3.43 -20.92 6.44
CA GLU A 354 -4.85 -20.78 6.10
C GLU A 354 -5.59 -20.07 7.24
N ASP A 355 -6.43 -19.08 6.89
CA ASP A 355 -7.17 -18.20 7.80
C ASP A 355 -6.36 -17.19 8.64
N ALA A 356 -5.02 -17.17 8.54
CA ALA A 356 -4.20 -16.20 9.26
C ALA A 356 -4.28 -14.81 8.64
N ARG A 357 -4.40 -13.79 9.49
CA ARG A 357 -4.48 -12.37 9.10
C ARG A 357 -3.19 -11.67 9.52
N VAL A 358 -2.11 -11.97 8.80
CA VAL A 358 -0.75 -11.55 9.15
C VAL A 358 -0.59 -10.03 9.16
N LEU A 359 -1.19 -9.30 8.22
CA LEU A 359 -1.15 -7.84 8.21
C LEU A 359 -1.95 -7.27 9.36
N SER A 360 -3.14 -7.80 9.64
CA SER A 360 -3.94 -7.41 10.82
C SER A 360 -3.17 -7.61 12.13
N ASP A 361 -2.60 -8.80 12.31
CA ASP A 361 -1.98 -9.22 13.56
C ASP A 361 -0.66 -8.49 13.85
N LEU A 362 0.10 -8.14 12.81
CA LEU A 362 1.46 -7.64 12.93
C LEU A 362 1.63 -6.14 12.64
N SER A 363 0.56 -5.46 12.20
CA SER A 363 0.56 -4.00 12.04
C SER A 363 0.15 -3.23 13.31
N SER A 364 -0.21 -3.94 14.39
CA SER A 364 -0.60 -3.30 15.64
C SER A 364 -0.24 -4.14 16.87
N GLY A 365 0.00 -3.46 17.99
CA GLY A 365 0.35 -4.13 19.25
C GLY A 365 1.79 -4.68 19.28
N PRO A 366 2.19 -5.34 20.38
CA PRO A 366 3.55 -5.80 20.55
C PRO A 366 3.91 -6.89 19.53
N VAL A 367 4.94 -6.67 18.72
CA VAL A 367 5.48 -7.61 17.73
C VAL A 367 6.92 -7.90 18.09
N LEU A 368 7.19 -9.08 18.64
CA LEU A 368 8.50 -9.41 19.22
C LEU A 368 9.66 -9.23 18.22
N PHE A 369 9.49 -9.70 16.98
CA PHE A 369 10.55 -9.55 15.97
C PHE A 369 10.64 -8.12 15.43
N ALA A 370 9.69 -7.23 15.68
CA ALA A 370 9.77 -5.80 15.33
C ALA A 370 10.06 -4.91 16.55
N THR A 371 10.42 -5.49 17.71
CA THR A 371 10.66 -4.72 18.93
C THR A 371 11.90 -3.82 18.83
N CYS A 372 11.82 -2.72 19.55
CA CYS A 372 12.92 -1.92 20.08
C CYS A 372 12.90 -2.07 21.62
#